data_AF-R3WD80-F1
#
_entry.id   AF-R3WD80-F1
#
_cell.length_a   1.000
_cell.length_b   1.000
_cell.length_c   1.000
_cell.angle_alpha   90.00
_cell.angle_beta   90.00
_cell.angle_gamma   90.00
#
_symmetry.space_group_name_H-M   'P 1'
#
loop_
_entity.id
_entity.type
_entity.pdbx_description
1 polymer ?
#
loop_
_entity_poly.entity_id
_entity_poly.type
_entity_poly.pdbx_seq_one_letter_code
_entity_poly.pdbx_strand_id
1 'polypeptide(L)'
;MLNPYFAFGVPVFLLFLYIVFAIIRKKSKLHYIGFVLLLIASFMMVFSFQVLQGLWSLDNAESSEQLANFHYSPELLWAPFILGGILVIINLWRGTKRIQSFRETSTHKK
;
A
#
# COMPACT_ATOMS: atom_id res chain seq x y z
N MET A 1 16.33 -9.33 8.50
CA MET A 1 16.41 -8.53 9.74
C MET A 1 15.08 -7.84 9.94
N LEU A 2 14.28 -8.29 10.91
CA LEU A 2 12.98 -7.69 11.21
C LEU A 2 13.23 -6.46 12.10
N ASN A 3 13.50 -5.30 11.49
CA ASN A 3 13.66 -4.06 12.27
C ASN A 3 12.28 -3.40 12.47
N PRO A 4 11.81 -3.22 13.72
CA PRO A 4 10.49 -2.63 14.00
C PRO A 4 10.29 -1.24 13.38
N TYR A 5 11.35 -0.42 13.34
CA TYR A 5 11.30 0.91 12.71
C TYR A 5 11.04 0.83 11.21
N PHE A 6 11.59 -0.18 10.52
CA PHE A 6 11.31 -0.38 9.10
C PHE A 6 9.94 -1.03 8.88
N ALA A 7 9.58 -2.01 9.72
CA ALA A 7 8.33 -2.74 9.64
C ALA A 7 7.09 -1.83 9.68
N PHE A 8 7.13 -0.77 10.52
CA PHE A 8 6.04 0.21 10.63
C PHE A 8 6.35 1.55 9.98
N GLY A 9 7.58 2.03 10.05
CA GLY A 9 7.96 3.36 9.55
C GLY A 9 7.81 3.48 8.05
N VAL A 10 8.17 2.45 7.28
CA VAL A 10 8.01 2.46 5.82
C VAL A 10 6.52 2.49 5.44
N PRO A 11 5.64 1.61 5.95
CA PRO A 11 4.20 1.73 5.69
C PRO A 11 3.57 3.05 6.12
N VAL A 12 3.94 3.59 7.29
CA VAL A 12 3.41 4.89 7.76
C VAL A 12 3.83 6.01 6.82
N PHE A 13 5.09 6.04 6.39
CA PHE A 13 5.57 7.00 5.41
C PHE A 13 4.84 6.89 4.07
N LEU A 14 4.64 5.66 3.57
CA LEU A 14 3.91 5.41 2.32
C LEU A 14 2.44 5.84 2.44
N LEU A 15 1.80 5.62 3.58
CA LEU A 15 0.44 6.08 3.83
C LEU A 15 0.36 7.60 3.83
N PHE A 16 1.31 8.28 4.49
CA PHE A 16 1.41 9.73 4.44
C PHE A 16 1.57 10.23 3.00
N LEU A 17 2.50 9.65 2.24
CA LEU A 17 2.73 9.99 0.84
C LEU A 17 1.48 9.75 -0.01
N TYR A 18 0.79 8.63 0.21
CA TYR A 18 -0.46 8.30 -0.45
C TYR A 18 -1.54 9.36 -0.19
N ILE A 19 -1.71 9.79 1.07
CA ILE A 19 -2.68 10.83 1.44
C ILE A 19 -2.37 12.15 0.73
N VAL A 20 -1.10 12.56 0.71
CA VAL A 20 -0.66 13.78 0.01
C VAL A 20 -1.02 13.71 -1.48
N PHE A 21 -0.66 12.63 -2.18
CA PHE A 21 -1.02 12.47 -3.58
C PHE A 21 -2.52 12.34 -3.82
N ALA A 22 -3.26 11.76 -2.88
CA ALA A 22 -4.72 11.64 -2.97
C ALA A 22 -5.40 13.02 -2.85
N ILE A 23 -4.86 13.92 -2.02
CA ILE A 23 -5.31 15.31 -1.92
C ILE A 23 -4.97 16.07 -3.22
N ILE A 24 -3.74 15.93 -3.74
CA ILE A 24 -3.32 16.57 -4.99
C ILE A 24 -4.19 16.09 -6.16
N ARG A 25 -4.52 14.79 -6.22
CA ARG A 25 -5.41 14.22 -7.24
C ARG A 25 -6.75 14.93 -7.33
N LYS A 26 -7.34 15.33 -6.19
CA LYS A 26 -8.65 16.00 -6.18
C LYS A 26 -8.59 17.40 -6.80
N LYS A 27 -7.44 18.07 -6.73
CA LYS A 27 -7.26 19.45 -7.23
C LYS A 27 -6.61 19.53 -8.61
N SER A 28 -6.07 18.42 -9.10
CA SER A 28 -5.23 18.41 -10.31
C SER A 28 -5.89 17.69 -11.48
N LYS A 29 -5.67 18.21 -12.70
CA LYS A 29 -6.06 17.55 -13.96
C LYS A 29 -5.06 16.48 -14.41
N LEU A 30 -4.00 16.21 -13.64
CA LEU A 30 -2.94 15.29 -14.02
C LEU A 30 -3.43 13.84 -14.03
N HIS A 31 -3.43 13.24 -15.22
CA HIS A 31 -4.01 11.91 -15.43
C HIS A 31 -3.23 10.77 -14.75
N TYR A 32 -1.91 10.92 -14.58
CA TYR A 32 -1.03 9.88 -14.03
C TYR A 32 -1.06 9.76 -12.50
N ILE A 33 -1.68 10.68 -11.76
CA ILE A 33 -1.72 10.61 -10.28
C ILE A 33 -2.43 9.33 -9.81
N GLY A 34 -3.45 8.86 -10.54
CA GLY A 34 -4.10 7.58 -10.24
C GLY A 34 -3.14 6.39 -10.30
N PHE A 35 -2.18 6.42 -11.23
CA PHE A 35 -1.13 5.41 -11.34
C PHE A 35 -0.10 5.53 -10.22
N VAL A 36 0.28 6.75 -9.84
CA VAL A 36 1.16 7.00 -8.68
C VAL A 36 0.54 6.45 -7.38
N LEU A 37 -0.75 6.68 -7.16
CA LEU A 37 -1.47 6.13 -6.00
C LEU A 37 -1.48 4.59 -6.01
N LEU A 38 -1.66 3.99 -7.18
CA LEU A 38 -1.56 2.53 -7.33
C LEU A 38 -0.15 2.03 -6.98
N LEU A 39 0.91 2.68 -7.48
CA LEU A 39 2.28 2.30 -7.18
C LEU A 39 2.60 2.37 -5.69
N ILE A 40 2.21 3.46 -5.01
CA ILE A 40 2.43 3.62 -3.57
C ILE A 40 1.69 2.51 -2.79
N ALA A 41 0.43 2.24 -3.14
CA ALA A 41 -0.36 1.20 -2.50
C ALA A 41 0.22 -0.20 -2.71
N SER A 42 0.62 -0.52 -3.95
CA SER A 42 1.25 -1.81 -4.29
C SER A 42 2.57 -1.98 -3.55
N PHE A 43 3.39 -0.93 -3.48
CA PHE A 43 4.66 -0.97 -2.76
C PHE A 43 4.44 -1.19 -1.25
N MET A 44 3.46 -0.50 -0.65
CA MET A 44 3.09 -0.70 0.76
C MET A 44 2.63 -2.14 1.02
N MET A 45 1.78 -2.70 0.14
CA MET A 45 1.30 -4.07 0.26
C MET A 45 2.46 -5.08 0.16
N VAL A 46 3.27 -5.00 -0.89
CA VAL A 46 4.37 -5.97 -1.13
C VAL A 46 5.43 -5.87 -0.04
N PHE A 47 5.80 -4.65 0.37
CA PHE A 47 6.74 -4.45 1.48
C PHE A 47 6.20 -5.08 2.77
N SER A 48 4.94 -4.83 3.12
CA SER A 48 4.33 -5.39 4.34
C SER A 48 4.25 -6.93 4.28
N PHE A 49 4.02 -7.49 3.08
CA PHE A 49 4.06 -8.93 2.87
C PHE A 49 5.47 -9.51 3.03
N GLN A 50 6.52 -8.80 2.61
CA GLN A 50 7.91 -9.21 2.84
C GLN A 50 8.26 -9.18 4.34
N VAL A 51 7.75 -8.20 5.09
CA VAL A 51 7.91 -8.14 6.55
C VAL A 51 7.22 -9.32 7.23
N LEU A 52 5.99 -9.67 6.84
CA LEU A 52 5.28 -10.85 7.34
C LEU A 52 6.01 -12.16 7.02
N GLN A 53 6.53 -12.32 5.80
CA GLN A 53 7.36 -13.47 5.44
C GLN A 53 8.63 -13.55 6.29
N GLY A 54 9.26 -12.41 6.56
CA GLY A 54 10.45 -12.32 7.43
C GLY A 54 10.16 -12.75 8.87
N LEU A 55 8.95 -12.48 9.38
CA LEU A 55 8.51 -12.95 10.69
C LEU A 55 8.44 -14.49 10.73
N TRP A 56 7.86 -15.11 9.69
CA TRP A 56 7.70 -16.57 9.61
C TRP A 56 8.98 -17.33 9.29
N SER A 57 9.94 -16.70 8.63
CA SER A 57 11.19 -17.35 8.22
C SER A 57 12.27 -17.37 9.29
N LEU A 58 12.17 -16.50 10.29
CA LEU A 58 13.08 -16.45 11.43
C LEU A 58 12.59 -17.44 12.49
N ASP A 59 13.51 -18.06 13.24
CA ASP A 59 13.13 -18.91 14.38
C ASP A 59 12.24 -18.07 15.31
N ASN A 60 11.01 -18.53 15.55
CA ASN A 60 9.91 -17.71 16.08
C ASN A 60 10.28 -17.02 17.41
N ALA A 61 11.25 -17.57 18.14
CA ALA A 61 11.78 -17.01 19.38
C ALA A 61 12.50 -15.67 19.19
N GLU A 62 13.44 -15.56 18.24
CA GLU A 62 14.25 -14.33 18.06
C GLU A 62 13.44 -13.15 17.52
N SER A 63 12.58 -13.41 16.53
CA SER A 63 11.76 -12.38 15.89
C SER A 63 10.66 -11.86 16.82
N SER A 64 10.07 -12.74 17.62
CA SER A 64 9.09 -12.38 18.65
C SER A 64 9.73 -11.63 19.81
N GLU A 65 10.93 -12.02 20.26
CA GLU A 65 11.66 -11.26 21.28
C GLU A 65 12.03 -9.85 20.81
N GLN A 66 12.48 -9.70 19.55
CA GLN A 66 12.77 -8.37 18.99
C GLN A 66 11.53 -7.47 18.92
N LEU A 67 10.35 -7.99 18.58
CA LEU A 67 9.11 -7.20 18.60
C LEU A 67 8.61 -6.94 20.03
N ALA A 68 8.71 -7.93 20.92
CA ALA A 68 8.31 -7.84 22.33
C ALA A 68 9.14 -6.80 23.09
N ASN A 69 10.44 -6.69 22.80
CA ASN A 69 11.32 -5.65 23.34
C ASN A 69 10.85 -4.22 22.99
N PHE A 70 10.08 -4.06 21.91
CA PHE A 70 9.46 -2.80 21.51
C PHE A 70 7.96 -2.71 21.87
N HIS A 71 7.43 -3.66 22.67
CA HIS A 71 6.01 -3.77 23.04
C HIS A 71 5.06 -3.85 21.83
N TYR A 72 5.52 -4.38 20.70
CA TYR A 72 4.68 -4.56 19.51
C TYR A 72 4.13 -5.97 19.42
N SER A 73 2.81 -6.07 19.24
CA SER A 73 2.13 -7.31 18.89
C SER A 73 2.47 -7.70 17.44
N PRO A 74 2.94 -8.92 17.15
CA PRO A 74 3.18 -9.38 15.78
C PRO A 74 1.94 -9.27 14.88
N GLU A 75 0.74 -9.33 15.46
CA GLU A 75 -0.54 -9.17 14.78
C GLU A 75 -0.69 -7.78 14.12
N LEU A 76 -0.03 -6.74 14.65
CA LEU A 76 -0.09 -5.40 14.06
C LEU A 76 0.55 -5.34 12.67
N LEU A 77 1.44 -6.27 12.32
CA LEU A 77 2.09 -6.32 11.01
C LEU A 77 1.10 -6.61 9.87
N TRP A 78 -0.07 -7.16 10.19
CA TRP A 78 -1.16 -7.34 9.22
C TRP A 78 -1.85 -6.04 8.82
N ALA A 79 -1.89 -5.04 9.71
CA ALA A 79 -2.58 -3.79 9.45
C ALA A 79 -2.07 -3.06 8.19
N PRO A 80 -0.76 -2.80 8.01
CA PRO A 80 -0.28 -2.15 6.80
C PRO A 80 -0.43 -3.00 5.54
N PHE A 81 -0.37 -4.34 5.66
CA PHE A 81 -0.61 -5.26 4.55
C PHE A 81 -2.06 -5.19 4.04
N ILE A 82 -3.03 -5.33 4.96
CA ILE A 82 -4.46 -5.26 4.65
C ILE A 82 -4.81 -3.89 4.07
N LEU A 83 -4.32 -2.82 4.70
CA LEU A 83 -4.53 -1.46 4.21
C LEU A 83 -3.97 -1.28 2.79
N GLY A 84 -2.76 -1.79 2.52
CA GLY A 84 -2.16 -1.78 1.19
C GLY A 84 -3.03 -2.50 0.17
N GLY A 85 -3.49 -3.71 0.49
CA GLY A 85 -4.38 -4.50 -0.36
C GLY A 85 -5.69 -3.77 -0.69
N ILE A 86 -6.34 -3.19 0.33
CA ILE A 86 -7.57 -2.40 0.14
C ILE A 86 -7.30 -1.23 -0.82
N LEU A 87 -6.20 -0.49 -0.63
CA LEU A 87 -5.86 0.64 -1.48
C LEU A 87 -5.52 0.21 -2.92
N VAL A 88 -4.85 -0.93 -3.12
CA VAL A 88 -4.59 -1.50 -4.45
C VAL A 88 -5.90 -1.79 -5.16
N ILE A 89 -6.83 -2.50 -4.51
CA ILE A 89 -8.15 -2.82 -5.07
C ILE A 89 -8.90 -1.54 -5.46
N ILE A 90 -8.93 -0.55 -4.58
CA ILE A 90 -9.58 0.74 -4.84
C ILE A 90 -8.97 1.44 -6.06
N ASN A 91 -7.64 1.47 -6.18
CA ASN A 91 -6.98 2.16 -7.30
C ASN A 91 -7.12 1.40 -8.61
N LEU A 92 -7.09 0.07 -8.60
CA LEU A 92 -7.38 -0.77 -9.77
C LEU A 92 -8.81 -0.53 -10.26
N TRP A 93 -9.80 -0.57 -9.37
CA TRP A 93 -11.20 -0.32 -9.73
C TRP A 93 -11.43 1.08 -10.32
N ARG A 94 -10.77 2.10 -9.74
CA ARG A 94 -10.80 3.46 -10.28
C ARG A 94 -10.11 3.56 -11.64
N GLY A 95 -9.02 2.82 -11.84
CA GLY A 95 -8.30 2.75 -13.10
C GLY A 95 -9.13 2.11 -14.21
N THR A 96 -9.74 0.95 -13.94
CA THR A 96 -10.56 0.22 -14.92
C THR A 96 -11.79 1.02 -15.35
N LYS A 97 -12.52 1.63 -14.40
CA LYS A 97 -13.65 2.52 -14.71
C LYS A 97 -13.26 3.67 -15.63
N ARG A 98 -12.08 4.25 -15.42
CA ARG A 98 -11.59 5.35 -16.25
C ARG A 98 -11.28 4.89 -17.68
N ILE A 99 -10.64 3.74 -17.83
CA ILE A 99 -10.34 3.18 -19.16
C ILE A 99 -11.64 2.86 -19.92
N GLN A 100 -12.65 2.31 -19.23
CA GLN A 100 -13.97 2.06 -19.81
C GLN A 100 -14.63 3.36 -20.32
N SER A 101 -14.61 4.44 -19.53
CA SER A 101 -15.17 5.73 -19.97
C SER A 101 -14.52 6.30 -21.24
N PHE A 102 -13.21 6.09 -21.43
CA PHE A 102 -12.53 6.51 -22.65
C PHE A 102 -12.98 5.68 -23.87
N ARG A 103 -13.21 4.37 -23.67
CA ARG A 103 -13.71 3.49 -24.73
C ARG A 103 -15.11 3.89 -25.18
N GLU A 104 -16.04 4.09 -24.24
CA GLU A 104 -17.43 4.49 -24.54
C GLU A 104 -17.51 5.82 -25.29
N THR A 105 -16.71 6.80 -24.87
CA THR A 105 -16.62 8.11 -25.54
C THR A 105 -16.10 7.98 -26.97
N SER A 106 -15.16 7.07 -27.23
CA SER A 106 -14.61 6.86 -28.58
C SER A 106 -15.56 6.12 -29.53
N THR A 107 -16.44 5.26 -29.01
CA THR A 107 -17.46 4.55 -29.81
C THR A 107 -18.63 5.44 -30.23
N HIS A 108 -19.01 6.43 -29.43
CA HIS A 108 -20.09 7.38 -29.78
C HIS A 108 -19.67 8.49 -30.76
N LYS A 109 -18.36 8.60 -31.05
CA LYS A 109 -17.80 9.60 -31.97
C LYS A 109 -17.60 9.07 -33.40
N LYS A 110 -17.98 7.82 -33.66
CA LYS A 110 -18.03 7.19 -34.99
C LYS A 110 -19.48 7.13 -35.45
#